data_AF-A0A0G0RB73-F1
#
_entry.id   AF-A0A0G0RB73-F1
#
_cell.length_a   1.000
_cell.length_b   1.000
_cell.length_c   1.000
_cell.angle_alpha   90.00
_cell.angle_beta   90.00
_cell.angle_gamma   90.00
#
_symmetry.space_group_name_H-M   'P 1'
#
loop_
_entity.id
_entity.type
_entity.pdbx_description
1 polymer ?
#
loop_
_entity_poly.entity_id
_entity_poly.type
_entity_poly.pdbx_seq_one_letter_code
_entity_poly.pdbx_strand_id
1 'polypeptide(L)'
;MFLGKTELKLPEQYRGYVIIKEENIDVDKDGRDERVAIISNMQEKYSSGDTKSIMIKKSGKLLEISGYGSELQWQQIGDFNNNGKIDIATLYGYSGSAGFGQLYLYEWSGKDFNLLLSKTDVENTAEFKDLDNDGIKELIYNFKQIKWDREEHEIYKWNNGKMELVLN
;
A
#
# COMPACT_ATOMS: atom_id res chain seq x y z
N MET A 1 -10.93 26.52 19.31
CA MET A 1 -9.98 27.04 18.31
C MET A 1 -9.66 25.88 17.38
N PHE A 2 -10.38 25.75 16.26
CA PHE A 2 -10.13 24.69 15.29
C PHE A 2 -8.96 25.14 14.42
N LEU A 3 -7.78 24.56 14.63
CA LEU A 3 -6.69 24.66 13.67
C LEU A 3 -7.21 24.01 12.38
N GLY A 4 -7.49 24.84 11.37
CA GLY A 4 -7.98 24.39 10.08
C GLY A 4 -6.99 23.38 9.50
N LYS A 5 -7.43 22.13 9.31
CA LYS A 5 -6.68 21.17 8.51
C LYS A 5 -6.51 21.79 7.12
N THR A 6 -5.27 22.10 6.76
CA THR A 6 -4.94 22.51 5.39
C THR A 6 -5.19 21.32 4.49
N GLU A 7 -6.28 21.39 3.73
CA GLU A 7 -6.64 20.38 2.73
C GLU A 7 -5.44 20.14 1.79
N LEU A 8 -5.08 18.87 1.55
CA LEU A 8 -3.99 18.55 0.63
C LEU A 8 -4.42 19.03 -0.75
N LYS A 9 -3.68 19.98 -1.30
CA LYS A 9 -3.82 20.30 -2.71
C LYS A 9 -2.92 19.35 -3.49
N LEU A 10 -3.53 18.49 -4.29
CA LEU A 10 -2.78 17.66 -5.22
C LEU A 10 -2.08 18.55 -6.25
N PRO A 11 -0.81 18.24 -6.61
CA PRO A 11 -0.13 18.93 -7.70
C PRO A 11 -0.90 18.85 -9.02
N GLU A 12 -0.72 19.83 -9.91
CA GLU A 12 -1.47 19.96 -11.17
C GLU A 12 -1.37 18.70 -12.07
N GLN A 13 -0.28 17.95 -11.98
CA GLN A 13 -0.12 16.67 -12.69
C GLN A 13 -1.17 15.60 -12.31
N TYR A 14 -1.83 15.75 -11.15
CA TYR A 14 -2.95 14.92 -10.72
C TYR A 14 -4.28 15.66 -10.83
N ARG A 15 -4.40 16.61 -11.74
CA ARG A 15 -5.69 17.21 -12.06
C ARG A 15 -6.69 16.12 -12.45
N GLY A 16 -7.84 16.12 -11.79
CA GLY A 16 -8.88 15.10 -11.97
C GLY A 16 -8.74 13.88 -11.04
N TYR A 17 -7.67 13.79 -10.25
CA TYR A 17 -7.60 12.86 -9.14
C TYR A 17 -8.24 13.46 -7.88
N VAL A 18 -8.74 12.59 -7.02
CA VAL A 18 -9.21 12.89 -5.67
C VAL A 18 -8.41 12.07 -4.66
N ILE A 19 -8.31 12.54 -3.43
CA ILE A 19 -7.70 11.78 -2.33
C ILE A 19 -8.76 10.85 -1.77
N ILE A 20 -8.47 9.54 -1.78
CA ILE A 20 -9.38 8.52 -1.24
C ILE A 20 -8.98 8.08 0.16
N LYS A 21 -7.69 8.19 0.50
CA LYS A 21 -7.15 7.92 1.84
C LYS A 21 -5.92 8.79 2.10
N GLU A 22 -5.73 9.24 3.34
CA GLU A 22 -4.57 10.04 3.75
C GLU A 22 -4.16 9.66 5.18
N GLU A 23 -2.86 9.52 5.40
CA GLU A 23 -2.24 9.34 6.70
C GLU A 23 -1.10 10.35 6.89
N ASN A 24 -0.95 10.86 8.12
CA ASN A 24 0.17 11.72 8.50
C ASN A 24 1.13 10.88 9.35
N ILE A 25 2.38 10.73 8.90
CA ILE A 25 3.39 9.90 9.56
C ILE A 25 4.80 10.41 9.23
N ASP A 26 5.69 10.42 10.22
CA ASP A 26 7.12 10.73 10.06
C ASP A 26 7.85 9.56 9.38
N VAL A 27 7.94 9.63 8.04
CA VAL A 27 8.50 8.56 7.19
C VAL A 27 10.02 8.55 7.29
N ASP A 28 10.64 9.74 7.30
CA ASP A 28 12.09 9.88 7.27
C ASP A 28 12.73 10.11 8.64
N LYS A 29 11.93 10.11 9.71
CA LYS A 29 12.34 10.25 11.11
C LYS A 29 13.02 11.59 11.40
N ASP A 30 12.60 12.65 10.71
CA ASP A 30 13.08 14.01 10.94
C ASP A 30 12.29 14.75 12.06
N GLY A 31 11.31 14.07 12.66
CA GLY A 31 10.43 14.60 13.71
C GLY A 31 9.23 15.38 13.16
N ARG A 32 8.93 15.25 11.86
CA ARG A 32 7.79 15.93 11.21
C ARG A 32 7.06 14.95 10.31
N ASP A 33 5.75 14.92 10.45
CA ASP A 33 4.94 14.04 9.61
C ASP A 33 4.95 14.45 8.13
N GLU A 34 5.11 13.46 7.26
CA GLU A 34 4.74 13.49 5.86
C GLU A 34 3.28 13.09 5.66
N ARG A 35 2.73 13.50 4.51
CA ARG A 35 1.40 13.07 4.07
C ARG A 35 1.55 11.92 3.09
N VAL A 36 1.16 10.72 3.50
CA VAL A 36 1.03 9.57 2.58
C VAL A 36 -0.43 9.47 2.18
N ALA A 37 -0.72 9.51 0.89
CA ALA A 37 -2.08 9.51 0.38
C ALA A 37 -2.26 8.47 -0.73
N ILE A 38 -3.47 7.92 -0.78
CA ILE A 38 -3.96 7.21 -1.95
C ILE A 38 -4.83 8.19 -2.74
N ILE A 39 -4.53 8.34 -4.03
CA ILE A 39 -5.27 9.18 -4.96
C ILE A 39 -5.89 8.32 -6.05
N SER A 40 -7.05 8.73 -6.55
CA SER A 40 -7.73 8.04 -7.65
C SER A 40 -8.37 9.03 -8.62
N ASN A 41 -8.30 8.74 -9.93
CA ASN A 41 -9.10 9.44 -10.93
C ASN A 41 -10.33 8.62 -11.39
N MET A 42 -10.66 7.53 -10.69
CA MET A 42 -11.92 6.81 -10.93
C MET A 42 -13.09 7.74 -10.64
N GLN A 43 -13.81 8.11 -11.70
CA GLN A 43 -14.96 8.99 -11.59
C GLN A 43 -16.23 8.23 -11.15
N GLU A 44 -16.30 6.91 -11.40
CA GLU A 44 -17.45 6.06 -11.06
C GLU A 44 -17.03 4.60 -10.76
N LYS A 45 -17.93 3.87 -10.07
CA LYS A 45 -17.79 2.48 -9.56
C LYS A 45 -17.42 1.41 -10.62
N TYR A 46 -17.35 1.76 -11.90
CA TYR A 46 -17.02 0.84 -13.00
C TYR A 46 -16.15 1.48 -14.08
N SER A 47 -15.52 2.63 -13.78
CA SER A 47 -14.62 3.32 -14.72
C SER A 47 -13.21 2.71 -14.68
N SER A 48 -12.53 2.64 -15.82
CA SER A 48 -11.10 2.32 -15.85
C SER A 48 -10.31 3.55 -15.39
N GLY A 49 -10.20 3.71 -14.08
CA GLY A 49 -9.34 4.73 -13.47
C GLY A 49 -8.09 4.11 -12.84
N ASP A 50 -7.13 4.99 -12.57
CA ASP A 50 -5.89 4.72 -11.90
C ASP A 50 -5.99 5.17 -10.45
N THR A 51 -5.69 4.26 -9.53
CA THR A 51 -5.47 4.53 -8.12
C THR A 51 -4.00 4.32 -7.79
N LYS A 52 -3.39 5.29 -7.10
CA LYS A 52 -1.95 5.34 -6.84
C LYS A 52 -1.65 5.79 -5.42
N SER A 53 -0.49 5.38 -4.92
CA SER A 53 0.08 5.88 -3.66
C SER A 53 1.03 7.04 -3.94
N ILE A 54 0.93 8.10 -3.15
CA ILE A 54 1.85 9.24 -3.19
C ILE A 54 2.28 9.62 -1.77
N MET A 55 3.45 10.22 -1.65
CA MET A 55 3.90 10.90 -0.46
C MET A 55 4.21 12.36 -0.78
N ILE A 56 3.72 13.28 0.04
CA ILE A 56 4.04 14.69 -0.04
C ILE A 56 4.82 15.07 1.21
N LYS A 57 6.10 15.40 1.00
CA LYS A 57 6.96 15.92 2.06
C LYS A 57 6.47 17.27 2.55
N LYS A 58 6.78 17.62 3.79
CA LYS A 58 6.46 18.96 4.33
C LYS A 58 7.09 20.11 3.53
N SER A 59 8.21 19.86 2.85
CA SER A 59 8.82 20.79 1.90
C SER A 59 7.99 21.05 0.64
N GLY A 60 6.91 20.29 0.43
CA GLY A 60 6.10 20.27 -0.79
C GLY A 60 6.64 19.31 -1.86
N LYS A 61 7.77 18.64 -1.62
CA LYS A 61 8.31 17.64 -2.56
C LYS A 61 7.36 16.44 -2.61
N LEU A 62 6.85 16.16 -3.81
CA LEU A 62 6.06 14.98 -4.11
C LEU A 62 6.98 13.79 -4.44
N LEU A 63 6.59 12.60 -3.96
CA LEU A 63 7.13 11.31 -4.35
C LEU A 63 5.97 10.40 -4.75
N GLU A 64 6.04 9.83 -5.95
CA GLU A 64 5.15 8.74 -6.35
C GLU A 64 5.69 7.45 -5.76
N ILE A 65 4.85 6.75 -5.00
CA ILE A 65 5.15 5.39 -4.59
C ILE A 65 4.69 4.52 -5.76
N SER A 66 5.62 3.75 -6.32
CA SER A 66 5.34 2.91 -7.49
C SER A 66 4.14 1.99 -7.25
N GLY A 67 3.59 1.41 -8.31
CA GLY A 67 2.41 0.56 -8.24
C GLY A 67 1.11 1.33 -8.47
N TYR A 68 0.16 0.64 -9.08
CA TYR A 68 -1.15 1.19 -9.41
C TYR A 68 -2.17 0.05 -9.38
N GLY A 69 -3.42 0.41 -9.14
CA GLY A 69 -4.54 -0.51 -9.26
C GLY A 69 -5.82 0.25 -9.47
N SER A 70 -6.94 -0.46 -9.49
CA SER A 70 -8.23 0.16 -9.81
C SER A 70 -8.89 0.72 -8.56
N GLU A 71 -9.28 -0.12 -7.60
CA GLU A 71 -9.93 0.27 -6.36
C GLU A 71 -9.04 -0.07 -5.15
N LEU A 72 -8.85 0.85 -4.22
CA LEU A 72 -8.16 0.53 -2.96
C LEU A 72 -9.03 -0.38 -2.09
N GLN A 73 -8.55 -1.57 -1.77
CA GLN A 73 -9.21 -2.48 -0.81
C GLN A 73 -8.74 -2.22 0.61
N TRP A 74 -7.43 -2.12 0.82
CA TRP A 74 -6.86 -1.74 2.10
C TRP A 74 -5.45 -1.15 1.95
N GLN A 75 -5.04 -0.42 2.97
CA GLN A 75 -3.67 0.07 3.14
C GLN A 75 -3.31 0.03 4.62
N GLN A 76 -2.07 -0.33 4.90
CA GLN A 76 -1.43 -0.21 6.21
C GLN A 76 -0.08 0.48 6.06
N ILE A 77 0.29 1.29 7.04
CA ILE A 77 1.57 2.01 7.10
C ILE A 77 2.15 1.82 8.50
N GLY A 78 3.47 1.63 8.59
CA GLY A 78 4.18 1.50 9.87
C GLY A 78 5.51 0.77 9.70
N ASP A 79 6.24 0.59 10.79
CA ASP A 79 7.46 -0.24 10.82
C ASP A 79 7.06 -1.69 11.09
N PHE A 80 6.91 -2.50 10.04
CA PHE A 80 6.35 -3.85 10.14
C PHE A 80 7.37 -4.88 10.60
N ASN A 81 8.65 -4.61 10.38
CA ASN A 81 9.77 -5.51 10.67
C ASN A 81 10.69 -5.00 11.80
N ASN A 82 10.28 -3.94 12.50
CA ASN A 82 11.00 -3.30 13.60
C ASN A 82 12.44 -2.87 13.23
N ASN A 83 12.72 -2.59 11.96
CA ASN A 83 14.06 -2.21 11.52
C ASN A 83 14.32 -0.69 11.59
N GLY A 84 13.34 0.07 12.04
CA GLY A 84 13.42 1.51 12.17
C GLY A 84 13.09 2.26 10.88
N LYS A 85 12.44 1.66 9.90
CA LYS A 85 11.97 2.33 8.68
C LYS A 85 10.46 2.17 8.54
N ILE A 86 9.84 3.10 7.83
CA ILE A 86 8.42 2.98 7.50
C ILE A 86 8.24 2.06 6.29
N ASP A 87 7.35 1.10 6.45
CA ASP A 87 6.80 0.24 5.43
C ASP A 87 5.39 0.70 5.03
N ILE A 88 5.02 0.42 3.77
CA ILE A 88 3.68 0.67 3.24
C ILE A 88 3.21 -0.59 2.52
N ALA A 89 2.05 -1.10 2.92
CA ALA A 89 1.35 -2.15 2.19
C ALA A 89 0.04 -1.62 1.62
N THR A 90 -0.22 -1.92 0.34
CA THR A 90 -1.48 -1.59 -0.34
C THR A 90 -1.99 -2.78 -1.11
N LEU A 91 -3.27 -3.10 -0.95
CA LEU A 91 -3.98 -4.00 -1.84
C LEU A 91 -4.98 -3.18 -2.66
N TYR A 92 -4.84 -3.26 -3.97
CA TYR A 92 -5.83 -2.79 -4.91
C TYR A 92 -6.64 -3.97 -5.44
N GLY A 93 -7.93 -3.76 -5.68
CA GLY A 93 -8.86 -4.81 -6.09
C GLY A 93 -9.36 -4.64 -7.52
N TYR A 94 -9.85 -5.78 -8.02
CA TYR A 94 -10.85 -5.99 -9.06
C TYR A 94 -10.66 -5.29 -10.41
N SER A 95 -9.48 -5.42 -11.01
CA SER A 95 -9.34 -5.17 -12.44
C SER A 95 -9.80 -6.36 -13.28
N GLY A 96 -10.56 -6.07 -14.34
CA GLY A 96 -11.01 -7.06 -15.33
C GLY A 96 -12.12 -8.00 -14.85
N SER A 97 -12.65 -8.82 -15.76
CA SER A 97 -13.78 -9.73 -15.51
C SER A 97 -13.47 -10.87 -14.53
N ALA A 98 -12.18 -11.17 -14.33
CA ALA A 98 -11.72 -12.17 -13.39
C ALA A 98 -11.61 -11.63 -11.96
N GLY A 99 -11.51 -10.32 -11.75
CA GLY A 99 -11.36 -9.73 -10.42
C GLY A 99 -9.93 -9.83 -9.88
N PHE A 100 -8.94 -9.43 -10.68
CA PHE A 100 -7.54 -9.41 -10.25
C PHE A 100 -7.29 -8.26 -9.27
N GLY A 101 -6.66 -8.56 -8.14
CA GLY A 101 -6.13 -7.55 -7.24
C GLY A 101 -4.61 -7.53 -7.23
N GLN A 102 -4.04 -6.37 -6.91
CA GLN A 102 -2.60 -6.12 -6.88
C GLN A 102 -2.17 -5.76 -5.46
N LEU A 103 -1.35 -6.62 -4.84
CA LEU A 103 -0.69 -6.32 -3.57
C LEU A 103 0.68 -5.71 -3.85
N TYR A 104 1.02 -4.68 -3.10
CA TYR A 104 2.37 -4.14 -3.04
C TYR A 104 2.81 -3.91 -1.60
N LEU A 105 4.07 -4.20 -1.31
CA LEU A 105 4.74 -3.89 -0.06
C LEU A 105 6.02 -3.11 -0.35
N TYR A 106 6.18 -1.98 0.32
CA TYR A 106 7.29 -1.06 0.17
C TYR A 106 8.00 -0.82 1.50
N GLU A 107 9.30 -0.52 1.45
CA GLU A 107 10.08 -0.02 2.59
C GLU A 107 10.77 1.30 2.21
N TRP A 108 10.80 2.26 3.14
CA TRP A 108 11.54 3.50 2.98
C TRP A 108 13.06 3.28 2.91
N SER A 109 13.69 3.80 1.85
CA SER A 109 15.14 3.69 1.62
C SER A 109 15.97 4.86 2.20
N GLY A 110 15.32 5.86 2.81
CA GLY A 110 15.95 7.13 3.19
C GLY A 110 15.73 8.26 2.18
N LYS A 111 15.37 7.94 0.93
CA LYS A 111 15.11 8.94 -0.12
C LYS A 111 13.89 8.64 -1.00
N ASP A 112 13.50 7.37 -1.08
CA ASP A 112 12.41 6.83 -1.88
C ASP A 112 11.90 5.50 -1.28
N PHE A 113 10.86 4.90 -1.84
CA PHE A 113 10.35 3.59 -1.43
C PHE A 113 10.87 2.45 -2.33
N ASN A 114 11.43 1.41 -1.71
CA ASN A 114 11.83 0.18 -2.39
C ASN A 114 10.67 -0.80 -2.39
N LEU A 115 10.31 -1.36 -3.56
CA LEU A 115 9.37 -2.47 -3.65
C LEU A 115 10.00 -3.74 -3.06
N LEU A 116 9.40 -4.30 -2.02
CA LEU A 116 9.83 -5.54 -1.38
C LEU A 116 9.07 -6.77 -1.91
N LEU A 117 7.78 -6.62 -2.17
CA LEU A 117 6.92 -7.70 -2.67
C LEU A 117 5.81 -7.11 -3.54
N SER A 118 5.52 -7.74 -4.68
CA SER A 118 4.29 -7.49 -5.42
C SER A 118 3.63 -8.80 -5.82
N LYS A 119 2.30 -8.88 -5.69
CA LYS A 119 1.49 -10.02 -6.10
C LYS A 119 0.32 -9.57 -6.95
N THR A 120 -0.16 -10.44 -7.82
CA THR A 120 -1.32 -10.18 -8.67
C THR A 120 -2.04 -11.48 -8.93
N ASP A 121 -3.19 -11.64 -8.30
CA ASP A 121 -3.96 -12.88 -8.36
C ASP A 121 -5.46 -12.57 -8.29
N VAL A 122 -6.28 -13.58 -8.52
CA VAL A 122 -7.74 -13.46 -8.54
C VAL A 122 -8.30 -13.54 -7.12
N GLU A 123 -9.28 -12.68 -6.82
CA GLU A 123 -10.02 -12.71 -5.54
C GLU A 123 -9.08 -12.78 -4.32
N ASN A 124 -8.03 -11.96 -4.34
CA ASN A 124 -6.99 -12.00 -3.33
C ASN A 124 -7.31 -11.12 -2.11
N THR A 125 -6.80 -11.54 -0.97
CA THR A 125 -6.81 -10.80 0.30
C THR A 125 -5.43 -10.85 0.93
N ALA A 126 -5.16 -9.91 1.83
CA ALA A 126 -3.89 -9.84 2.52
C ALA A 126 -4.09 -9.27 3.91
N GLU A 127 -3.39 -9.82 4.90
CA GLU A 127 -3.37 -9.31 6.26
C GLU A 127 -2.01 -9.50 6.92
N PHE A 128 -1.67 -8.60 7.85
CA PHE A 128 -0.49 -8.74 8.70
C PHE A 128 -0.87 -9.27 10.08
N LYS A 129 -0.29 -10.41 10.47
CA LYS A 129 -0.56 -11.06 11.76
C LYS A 129 0.71 -11.71 12.31
N ASP A 130 0.93 -11.55 13.61
CA ASP A 130 2.00 -12.23 14.33
C ASP A 130 1.55 -13.68 14.60
N LEU A 131 2.13 -14.64 13.88
CA LEU A 131 1.74 -16.04 13.90
C LEU A 131 2.58 -16.89 14.86
N ASP A 132 3.83 -16.50 15.12
CA ASP A 132 4.73 -17.22 16.03
C ASP A 132 5.00 -16.49 17.35
N ASN A 133 4.38 -15.33 17.56
CA ASN A 133 4.48 -14.49 18.75
C ASN A 133 5.89 -13.93 18.98
N ASP A 134 6.64 -13.64 17.91
CA ASP A 134 7.94 -12.99 17.99
C ASP A 134 7.86 -11.44 18.03
N GLY A 135 6.64 -10.89 17.91
CA GLY A 135 6.37 -9.45 17.91
C GLY A 135 6.52 -8.78 16.53
N ILE A 136 6.84 -9.55 15.49
CA ILE A 136 6.88 -9.15 14.08
C ILE A 136 5.70 -9.84 13.38
N LYS A 137 4.99 -9.09 12.52
CA LYS A 137 3.84 -9.65 11.82
C LYS A 137 4.28 -10.29 10.50
N GLU A 138 3.82 -11.51 10.26
CA GLU A 138 3.82 -12.14 8.95
C GLU A 138 2.76 -11.54 8.04
N LEU A 139 3.00 -11.62 6.73
CA LEU A 139 1.96 -11.39 5.73
C LEU A 139 1.30 -12.73 5.38
N ILE A 140 -0.01 -12.78 5.57
CA ILE A 140 -0.87 -13.86 5.09
C ILE A 140 -1.51 -13.35 3.80
N TYR A 141 -1.33 -14.09 2.71
CA TYR A 141 -1.86 -13.76 1.39
C TYR A 141 -2.76 -14.88 0.90
N ASN A 142 -4.06 -14.64 0.79
CA ASN A 142 -5.00 -15.63 0.24
C ASN A 142 -5.38 -15.22 -1.17
N PHE A 143 -5.52 -16.18 -2.09
CA PHE A 143 -5.82 -15.90 -3.49
C PHE A 143 -6.41 -17.12 -4.20
N LYS A 144 -6.86 -16.92 -5.45
CA LYS A 144 -7.18 -18.00 -6.39
C LYS A 144 -6.32 -17.84 -7.64
N GLN A 145 -5.86 -18.96 -8.21
CA GLN A 145 -5.13 -18.93 -9.49
C GLN A 145 -6.01 -18.48 -10.65
N ILE A 146 -7.26 -18.94 -10.66
CA ILE A 146 -8.29 -18.54 -11.63
C ILE A 146 -9.64 -18.34 -10.95
N LYS A 147 -10.52 -17.60 -11.63
CA LYS A 147 -11.92 -17.47 -11.20
C LYS A 147 -12.52 -18.87 -11.10
N TRP A 148 -13.15 -19.17 -9.95
CA TRP A 148 -13.74 -20.47 -9.58
C TRP A 148 -12.80 -21.55 -9.04
N ASP A 149 -11.50 -21.29 -8.92
CA ASP A 149 -10.62 -22.24 -8.26
C ASP A 149 -10.81 -22.26 -6.73
N ARG A 150 -10.18 -23.25 -6.09
CA ARG A 150 -10.00 -23.25 -4.64
C ARG A 150 -9.12 -22.08 -4.22
N GLU A 151 -9.38 -21.59 -3.02
CA GLU A 151 -8.52 -20.60 -2.39
C GLU A 151 -7.21 -21.26 -1.96
N GLU A 152 -6.10 -20.63 -2.32
CA GLU A 152 -4.73 -20.91 -1.91
C GLU A 152 -4.29 -19.83 -0.91
N HIS A 153 -3.30 -20.16 -0.10
CA HIS A 153 -2.72 -19.21 0.84
C HIS A 153 -1.21 -19.33 0.88
N GLU A 154 -0.55 -18.18 0.92
CA GLU A 154 0.89 -18.07 1.14
C GLU A 154 1.14 -17.30 2.43
N ILE A 155 2.15 -17.72 3.19
CA ILE A 155 2.64 -17.00 4.37
C ILE A 155 4.06 -16.52 4.10
N TYR A 156 4.27 -15.23 4.30
CA TYR A 156 5.58 -14.59 4.16
C TYR A 156 6.09 -14.11 5.51
N LYS A 157 7.37 -14.44 5.78
CA LYS A 157 8.12 -13.97 6.95
C LYS A 157 9.21 -12.99 6.53
N TRP A 158 9.59 -12.14 7.46
CA TRP A 158 10.74 -11.26 7.30
C TRP A 158 12.04 -12.03 7.51
N ASN A 159 12.94 -11.96 6.53
CA ASN A 159 14.29 -12.48 6.63
C ASN A 159 15.27 -11.45 6.07
N ASN A 160 16.16 -10.92 6.92
CA ASN A 160 17.16 -9.91 6.55
C ASN A 160 16.57 -8.71 5.75
N GLY A 161 15.40 -8.21 6.18
CA GLY A 161 14.72 -7.07 5.55
C GLY A 161 13.99 -7.40 4.25
N LYS A 162 13.79 -8.69 3.94
CA LYS A 162 13.01 -9.13 2.77
C LYS A 162 11.86 -10.03 3.20
N MET A 163 10.80 -10.05 2.40
CA MET A 163 9.72 -11.02 2.56
C MET A 163 10.08 -12.32 1.84
N GLU A 164 10.08 -13.42 2.59
CA GLU A 164 10.34 -14.76 2.08
C GLU A 164 9.14 -15.67 2.33
N LEU A 165 8.77 -16.43 1.29
CA LEU A 165 7.70 -17.42 1.36
C LEU A 165 8.13 -18.58 2.28
N VAL A 166 7.33 -18.87 3.30
CA VAL A 166 7.61 -19.95 4.26
C VAL A 166 6.55 -21.04 4.27
N LEU A 167 5.36 -20.77 3.73
CA LEU A 167 4.28 -21.74 3.57
C LEU A 167 3.47 -21.44 2.30
N ASN A 168 3.07 -22.48 1.59
CA ASN A 168 2.17 -22.48 0.43
C ASN A 168 1.22 -23.68 0.51
#